data_AF-A0A2U3L183-F1
#
_entry.id   AF-A0A2U3L183-F1
#
_cell.length_a   1.000
_cell.length_b   1.000
_cell.length_c   1.000
_cell.angle_alpha   90.00
_cell.angle_beta   90.00
_cell.angle_gamma   90.00
#
_symmetry.space_group_name_H-M   'P 1'
#
loop_
_entity.id
_entity.type
_entity.pdbx_description
1 polymer ?
#
loop_
_entity_poly.entity_id
_entity_poly.type
_entity_poly.pdbx_seq_one_letter_code
_entity_poly.pdbx_strand_id
1 'polypeptide(L)'
;MESTEKDELAAVLEAPVDNFIFNIGLADVLRLSMFGTLISVSRFFLMLPMGIPGWTSVFWMGLLVLGKGLIPKFGSGTIMGIVSGLLAIVFGLGKEGPLLALKCIVPGMLLDVLAIFFLYKLGSLWVGAIIGALISFSKLLASMALGVMLNTPMVFLAMGFGYATLLHVIFGAIGGGIATVLIKRLKPRLVSFW
;
A
#
# COMPACT_ATOMS: atom_id res chain seq x y z
N MET A 1 16.90 14.78 -47.76
CA MET A 1 16.71 15.76 -46.66
C MET A 1 15.38 15.62 -45.97
N GLU A 2 14.30 15.15 -46.63
CA GLU A 2 12.97 15.00 -46.01
C GLU A 2 12.76 13.70 -45.20
N SER A 3 13.62 12.68 -45.36
CA SER A 3 13.51 11.43 -44.59
C SER A 3 14.15 11.52 -43.20
N THR A 4 15.21 12.31 -43.05
CA THR A 4 15.97 12.45 -41.80
C THR A 4 15.19 13.22 -40.74
N GLU A 5 14.35 14.17 -41.15
CA GLU A 5 13.50 14.96 -40.24
C GLU A 5 12.32 14.14 -39.68
N LYS A 6 11.77 13.20 -40.47
CA LYS A 6 10.72 12.28 -40.00
C LYS A 6 11.27 11.24 -39.01
N ASP A 7 12.51 10.81 -39.19
CA ASP A 7 13.18 9.88 -38.28
C ASP A 7 13.57 10.56 -36.95
N GLU A 8 13.99 11.83 -36.98
CA GLU A 8 14.18 12.64 -35.75
C GLU A 8 12.84 12.96 -35.06
N LEU A 9 11.77 13.24 -35.81
CA LEU A 9 10.46 13.56 -35.23
C LEU A 9 9.77 12.31 -34.64
N ALA A 10 10.00 11.13 -35.21
CA ALA A 10 9.61 9.85 -34.63
C ALA A 10 10.45 9.49 -33.40
N ALA A 11 11.76 9.77 -33.41
CA ALA A 11 12.64 9.57 -32.24
C ALA A 11 12.36 10.55 -31.08
N VAL A 12 11.83 11.75 -31.38
CA VAL A 12 11.36 12.72 -30.37
C VAL A 12 9.95 12.35 -29.85
N LEU A 13 9.14 11.62 -30.62
CA LEU A 13 7.86 11.04 -30.17
C LEU A 13 8.05 9.73 -29.38
N GLU A 14 9.11 8.98 -29.66
CA GLU A 14 9.63 7.88 -28.84
C GLU A 14 10.61 8.37 -27.76
N ALA A 15 10.70 9.68 -27.54
CA ALA A 15 11.45 10.22 -26.41
C ALA A 15 10.75 9.73 -25.14
N PRO A 16 11.43 8.88 -24.38
CA PRO A 16 10.72 8.00 -23.51
C PRO A 16 10.52 8.87 -22.24
N VAL A 17 9.25 9.12 -21.87
CA VAL A 17 8.85 9.91 -20.68
C VAL A 17 9.16 9.07 -19.44
N ASP A 18 10.43 8.71 -19.28
CA ASP A 18 10.85 7.48 -18.62
C ASP A 18 11.17 7.66 -17.17
N ASN A 19 11.43 8.89 -16.74
CA ASN A 19 12.00 9.12 -15.44
C ASN A 19 11.33 10.31 -14.79
N PHE A 20 10.04 10.16 -14.52
CA PHE A 20 9.34 11.09 -13.65
C PHE A 20 9.36 10.58 -12.22
N ILE A 21 10.26 11.15 -11.40
CA ILE A 21 10.43 10.94 -9.96
C ILE A 21 10.72 9.46 -9.58
N PHE A 22 11.93 9.19 -9.07
CA PHE A 22 12.38 7.85 -8.60
C PHE A 22 12.45 6.71 -9.64
N ASN A 23 12.63 7.00 -10.93
CA ASN A 23 12.75 5.96 -11.98
C ASN A 23 11.44 5.14 -12.13
N ILE A 24 10.31 5.82 -11.98
CA ILE A 24 8.94 5.31 -12.11
C ILE A 24 8.35 5.89 -13.40
N GLY A 25 7.90 5.05 -14.33
CA GLY A 25 7.22 5.52 -15.53
C GLY A 25 5.80 6.01 -15.25
N LEU A 26 5.22 6.85 -16.12
CA LEU A 26 3.85 7.33 -15.98
C LEU A 26 2.82 6.19 -15.83
N ALA A 27 3.03 5.11 -16.59
CA ALA A 27 2.21 3.91 -16.52
C ALA A 27 2.28 3.22 -15.15
N ASP A 28 3.42 3.28 -14.46
CA ASP A 28 3.56 2.73 -13.12
C ASP A 28 2.83 3.60 -12.11
N VAL A 29 2.93 4.93 -12.21
CA VAL A 29 2.19 5.85 -11.34
C VAL A 29 0.68 5.65 -11.50
N LEU A 30 0.19 5.54 -12.74
CA LEU A 30 -1.22 5.27 -13.02
C LEU A 30 -1.67 3.94 -12.38
N ARG A 31 -0.90 2.86 -12.57
CA ARG A 31 -1.19 1.56 -11.95
C ARG A 31 -1.18 1.64 -10.42
N LEU A 32 -0.21 2.34 -9.83
CA LEU A 32 -0.14 2.55 -8.38
C LEU A 32 -1.32 3.39 -7.85
N SER A 33 -1.75 4.41 -8.59
CA SER A 33 -2.93 5.17 -8.23
C SER A 33 -4.20 4.32 -8.27
N MET A 34 -4.34 3.41 -9.25
CA MET A 34 -5.44 2.44 -9.29
C MET A 34 -5.42 1.49 -8.09
N PHE A 35 -4.25 1.03 -7.65
CA PHE A 35 -4.12 0.29 -6.40
C PHE A 35 -4.52 1.14 -5.19
N GLY A 36 -4.08 2.40 -5.14
CA GLY A 36 -4.46 3.35 -4.09
C GLY A 36 -5.96 3.60 -4.01
N THR A 37 -6.64 3.75 -5.15
CA THR A 37 -8.10 3.91 -5.19
C THR A 37 -8.80 2.62 -4.78
N LEU A 38 -8.33 1.46 -5.24
CA LEU A 38 -8.87 0.15 -4.85
C LEU A 38 -8.75 -0.09 -3.33
N ILE A 39 -7.64 0.33 -2.71
CA ILE A 39 -7.46 0.31 -1.25
C ILE A 39 -8.52 1.19 -0.58
N SER A 40 -8.74 2.41 -1.06
CA SER A 40 -9.73 3.32 -0.47
C SER A 40 -11.16 2.81 -0.63
N VAL A 41 -11.50 2.27 -1.80
CA VAL A 41 -12.83 1.68 -2.06
C VAL A 41 -13.04 0.44 -1.19
N SER A 42 -12.03 -0.44 -1.10
CA SER A 42 -12.08 -1.61 -0.22
C SER A 42 -12.29 -1.19 1.23
N ARG A 43 -11.60 -0.13 1.67
CA ARG A 43 -11.79 0.44 3.00
C ARG A 43 -13.22 0.93 3.20
N PHE A 44 -13.82 1.61 2.21
CA PHE A 44 -15.20 2.07 2.27
C PHE A 44 -16.19 0.93 2.49
N PHE A 45 -16.08 -0.16 1.71
CA PHE A 45 -16.93 -1.34 1.87
C PHE A 45 -16.67 -2.10 3.18
N LEU A 46 -15.41 -2.24 3.56
CA LEU A 46 -15.00 -3.00 4.75
C LEU A 46 -15.14 -2.22 6.06
N MET A 47 -15.46 -0.92 6.00
CA MET A 47 -15.77 -0.11 7.17
C MET A 47 -17.15 -0.43 7.77
N LEU A 48 -17.92 -1.34 7.14
CA LEU A 48 -19.08 -1.97 7.75
C LEU A 48 -18.67 -2.62 9.10
N PRO A 49 -19.34 -2.27 10.21
CA PRO A 49 -18.85 -2.53 11.55
C PRO A 49 -19.03 -4.01 11.92
N MET A 50 -18.10 -4.86 11.47
CA MET A 50 -18.07 -6.27 11.86
C MET A 50 -17.59 -6.51 13.30
N GLY A 51 -17.36 -5.46 14.11
CA GLY A 51 -17.02 -5.57 15.53
C GLY A 51 -15.65 -6.20 15.86
N ILE A 52 -14.95 -6.77 14.87
CA ILE A 52 -13.66 -7.44 15.06
C ILE A 52 -12.52 -6.47 14.72
N PRO A 53 -11.64 -6.14 15.70
CA PRO A 53 -10.51 -5.26 15.45
C PRO A 53 -9.49 -5.94 14.52
N GLY A 54 -9.15 -5.29 13.41
CA GLY A 54 -8.09 -5.74 12.50
C GLY A 54 -8.53 -6.54 11.28
N TRP A 55 -9.80 -6.94 11.14
CA TRP A 55 -10.27 -7.65 9.94
C TRP A 55 -10.03 -6.86 8.64
N THR A 56 -10.21 -5.54 8.69
CA THR A 56 -9.96 -4.63 7.56
C THR A 56 -8.49 -4.54 7.16
N SER A 57 -7.58 -4.94 8.06
CA SER A 57 -6.13 -4.93 7.78
C SER A 57 -5.74 -6.01 6.77
N VAL A 58 -6.45 -7.14 6.69
CA VAL A 58 -6.13 -8.23 5.74
C VAL A 58 -6.13 -7.70 4.30
N PHE A 59 -7.23 -7.06 3.90
CA PHE A 59 -7.41 -6.56 2.53
C PHE A 59 -6.49 -5.40 2.24
N TRP A 60 -6.39 -4.44 3.17
CA TRP A 60 -5.56 -3.27 2.98
C TRP A 60 -4.08 -3.66 2.84
N MET A 61 -3.56 -4.41 3.80
CA MET A 61 -2.14 -4.80 3.80
C MET A 61 -1.83 -5.75 2.65
N GLY A 62 -2.78 -6.62 2.30
CA GLY A 62 -2.67 -7.46 1.11
C GLY A 62 -2.55 -6.64 -0.17
N LEU A 63 -3.39 -5.62 -0.36
CA LEU A 63 -3.35 -4.75 -1.55
C LEU A 63 -2.06 -3.92 -1.63
N LEU A 64 -1.59 -3.37 -0.50
CA LEU A 64 -0.32 -2.63 -0.47
C LEU A 64 0.87 -3.55 -0.83
N VAL A 65 0.97 -4.72 -0.19
CA VAL A 65 2.04 -5.69 -0.47
C VAL A 65 1.96 -6.19 -1.91
N LEU A 66 0.75 -6.44 -2.43
CA LEU A 66 0.51 -6.84 -3.81
C LEU A 66 0.99 -5.78 -4.81
N GLY A 67 0.59 -4.53 -4.63
CA GLY A 67 1.02 -3.42 -5.51
C GLY A 67 2.54 -3.26 -5.53
N LYS A 68 3.19 -3.32 -4.35
CA LYS A 68 4.65 -3.28 -4.22
C LYS A 68 5.35 -4.47 -4.87
N GLY A 69 4.74 -5.65 -4.82
CA GLY A 69 5.28 -6.88 -5.41
C GLY A 69 5.11 -6.97 -6.93
N LEU A 70 4.07 -6.34 -7.48
CA LEU A 70 3.87 -6.21 -8.93
C LEU A 70 4.76 -5.13 -9.54
N ILE A 71 4.91 -4.00 -8.84
CA ILE A 71 5.78 -2.90 -9.26
C ILE A 71 6.88 -2.73 -8.20
N PRO A 72 8.01 -3.46 -8.32
CA PRO A 72 9.08 -3.45 -7.33
C PRO A 72 9.97 -2.19 -7.43
N LYS A 73 9.39 -1.00 -7.62
CA LYS A 73 10.09 0.29 -7.63
C LYS A 73 10.08 0.95 -6.26
N PHE A 74 11.07 1.79 -5.96
CA PHE A 74 11.11 2.54 -4.69
C PHE A 74 10.03 3.63 -4.70
N GLY A 75 9.33 3.84 -3.58
CA GLY A 75 8.25 4.84 -3.48
C GLY A 75 6.86 4.35 -3.89
N SER A 76 6.74 3.12 -4.40
CA SER A 76 5.46 2.55 -4.80
C SER A 76 4.48 2.42 -3.63
N GLY A 77 4.95 1.97 -2.47
CA GLY A 77 4.15 1.88 -1.24
C GLY A 77 3.66 3.24 -0.79
N THR A 78 4.54 4.24 -0.83
CA THR A 78 4.25 5.62 -0.43
C THR A 78 3.21 6.26 -1.35
N ILE A 79 3.33 6.12 -2.67
CA ILE A 79 2.35 6.64 -3.63
C ILE A 79 0.97 6.04 -3.39
N MET A 80 0.87 4.72 -3.23
CA MET A 80 -0.40 4.06 -2.90
C MET A 80 -0.96 4.55 -1.55
N GLY A 81 -0.11 4.76 -0.56
CA GLY A 81 -0.46 5.31 0.75
C GLY A 81 -0.99 6.74 0.69
N ILE A 82 -0.36 7.60 -0.13
CA ILE A 82 -0.80 8.99 -0.35
C ILE A 82 -2.15 9.01 -1.07
N VAL A 83 -2.28 8.29 -2.18
CA VAL A 83 -3.53 8.25 -2.96
C VAL A 83 -4.68 7.72 -2.10
N SER A 84 -4.48 6.60 -1.40
CA SER A 84 -5.50 6.05 -0.51
C SER A 84 -5.81 6.96 0.68
N GLY A 85 -4.82 7.66 1.24
CA GLY A 85 -5.00 8.65 2.30
C GLY A 85 -5.83 9.84 1.86
N LEU A 86 -5.55 10.38 0.67
CA LEU A 86 -6.28 11.51 0.10
C LEU A 86 -7.74 11.13 -0.19
N LEU A 87 -7.99 9.98 -0.82
CA LEU A 87 -9.36 9.51 -1.04
C LEU A 87 -10.09 9.24 0.28
N ALA A 88 -9.40 8.75 1.30
CA ALA A 88 -10.01 8.53 2.61
C ALA A 88 -10.45 9.83 3.29
N ILE A 89 -9.72 10.95 3.08
CA ILE A 89 -10.16 12.29 3.50
C ILE A 89 -11.42 12.70 2.73
N VAL A 90 -11.40 12.56 1.39
CA VAL A 90 -12.53 12.95 0.52
C VAL A 90 -13.81 12.20 0.87
N PHE A 91 -13.70 10.89 1.15
CA PHE A 91 -14.85 10.07 1.56
C PHE A 91 -15.22 10.21 3.04
N GLY A 92 -14.50 11.01 3.83
CA GLY A 92 -14.79 11.20 5.26
C GLY A 92 -14.63 9.92 6.09
N LEU A 93 -13.72 9.01 5.69
CA LEU A 93 -13.60 7.66 6.25
C LEU A 93 -12.86 7.62 7.60
N GLY A 94 -13.33 8.36 8.60
CA GLY A 94 -12.82 8.27 9.97
C GLY A 94 -13.14 9.47 10.83
N LYS A 95 -13.21 9.27 12.14
CA LYS A 95 -13.42 10.34 13.14
C LYS A 95 -12.20 11.26 13.32
N GLU A 96 -11.06 10.88 12.73
CA GLU A 96 -9.73 11.48 12.92
C GLU A 96 -9.45 12.63 11.92
N GLY A 97 -10.37 12.94 10.99
CA GLY A 97 -10.23 14.05 10.04
C GLY A 97 -9.01 13.92 9.11
N PRO A 98 -8.27 15.00 8.80
CA PRO A 98 -7.10 14.98 7.90
C PRO A 98 -5.96 14.06 8.37
N LEU A 99 -5.85 13.79 9.68
CA LEU A 99 -4.84 12.91 10.26
C LEU A 99 -4.98 11.45 9.78
N LEU A 100 -6.15 11.11 9.23
CA LEU A 100 -6.39 9.84 8.58
C LEU A 100 -5.44 9.59 7.40
N ALA A 101 -5.03 10.62 6.67
CA ALA A 101 -4.09 10.46 5.57
C ALA A 101 -2.71 10.02 6.07
N LEU A 102 -2.23 10.58 7.19
CA LEU A 102 -0.96 10.16 7.78
C LEU A 102 -0.99 8.67 8.17
N LYS A 103 -2.12 8.21 8.71
CA LYS A 103 -2.35 6.80 9.03
C LYS A 103 -2.34 5.87 7.80
N CYS A 104 -2.61 6.39 6.60
CA CYS A 104 -2.47 5.66 5.34
C CYS A 104 -1.05 5.74 4.75
N ILE A 105 -0.39 6.89 4.90
CA ILE A 105 0.94 7.16 4.35
C ILE A 105 2.01 6.39 5.12
N VAL A 106 1.97 6.39 6.45
CA VAL A 106 2.95 5.72 7.33
C VAL A 106 3.16 4.24 6.96
N PRO A 107 2.11 3.39 6.84
CA PRO A 107 2.30 1.99 6.44
C PRO A 107 2.81 1.84 5.00
N GLY A 108 2.46 2.76 4.09
CA GLY A 108 2.99 2.78 2.71
C GLY A 108 4.49 3.09 2.66
N MET A 109 4.93 4.07 3.44
CA MET A 109 6.35 4.42 3.58
C MET A 109 7.13 3.29 4.24
N LEU A 110 6.57 2.67 5.29
CA LEU A 110 7.20 1.54 5.95
C LEU A 110 7.35 0.34 5.00
N LEU A 111 6.35 0.07 4.16
CA LEU A 111 6.43 -0.97 3.14
C LEU A 111 7.59 -0.73 2.16
N ASP A 112 7.84 0.51 1.75
CA ASP A 112 8.97 0.81 0.85
C ASP A 112 10.31 0.52 1.52
N VAL A 113 10.48 0.86 2.81
CA VAL A 113 11.69 0.56 3.59
C VAL A 113 11.86 -0.94 3.78
N LEU A 114 10.80 -1.65 4.17
CA LEU A 114 10.83 -3.10 4.34
C LEU A 114 11.12 -3.83 3.02
N ALA A 115 10.56 -3.36 1.91
CA ALA A 115 10.81 -3.96 0.61
C ALA A 115 12.28 -3.89 0.20
N ILE A 116 12.98 -2.79 0.51
CA ILE A 116 14.43 -2.68 0.33
C ILE A 116 15.17 -3.66 1.24
N PHE A 117 14.80 -3.71 2.52
CA PHE A 117 15.44 -4.57 3.51
C PHE A 117 15.37 -6.06 3.13
N PHE A 118 14.25 -6.48 2.52
CA PHE A 118 14.05 -7.84 2.02
C PHE A 118 14.46 -8.02 0.54
N LEU A 119 15.24 -7.11 -0.04
CA LEU A 119 15.76 -7.17 -1.41
C LEU A 119 14.69 -7.42 -2.48
N TYR A 120 13.49 -6.86 -2.28
CA TYR A 120 12.32 -7.06 -3.14
C TYR A 120 11.89 -8.53 -3.35
N LYS A 121 12.28 -9.45 -2.46
CA LYS A 121 11.85 -10.86 -2.48
C LYS A 121 10.43 -11.08 -1.92
N LEU A 122 9.47 -10.28 -2.38
CA LEU A 122 8.05 -10.40 -2.02
C LEU A 122 7.37 -11.67 -2.58
N GLY A 123 8.06 -12.45 -3.40
CA GLY A 123 7.57 -13.71 -3.93
C GLY A 123 7.62 -14.88 -2.95
N SER A 124 8.24 -14.76 -1.77
CA SER A 124 8.25 -15.83 -0.78
C SER A 124 7.16 -15.63 0.27
N LEU A 125 6.41 -16.70 0.55
CA LEU A 125 5.24 -16.66 1.46
C LEU A 125 5.62 -16.11 2.84
N TRP A 126 6.78 -16.55 3.35
CA TRP A 126 7.34 -16.12 4.62
C TRP A 126 7.66 -14.62 4.67
N VAL A 127 8.31 -14.08 3.63
CA VAL A 127 8.67 -12.66 3.59
C VAL A 127 7.43 -11.78 3.51
N GLY A 128 6.45 -12.12 2.67
CA GLY A 128 5.23 -11.31 2.60
C GLY A 128 4.38 -11.38 3.87
N ALA A 129 4.34 -12.53 4.56
CA ALA A 129 3.67 -12.63 5.86
C ALA A 129 4.32 -11.73 6.92
N ILE A 130 5.65 -11.74 7.01
CA ILE A 130 6.41 -10.88 7.95
C ILE A 130 6.20 -9.40 7.62
N ILE A 131 6.29 -9.03 6.34
CA ILE A 131 6.08 -7.65 5.88
C ILE A 131 4.64 -7.21 6.19
N GLY A 132 3.64 -8.03 5.87
CA GLY A 132 2.23 -7.74 6.18
C GLY A 132 1.96 -7.56 7.67
N ALA A 133 2.60 -8.38 8.52
CA ALA A 133 2.51 -8.25 9.97
C ALA A 133 3.12 -6.93 10.47
N LEU A 134 4.33 -6.57 10.03
CA LEU A 134 5.00 -5.33 10.44
C LEU A 134 4.23 -4.08 10.01
N ILE A 135 3.70 -4.07 8.79
CA ILE A 135 2.92 -2.92 8.29
C ILE A 135 1.61 -2.78 9.07
N SER A 136 0.94 -3.90 9.38
CA SER A 136 -0.27 -3.89 10.20
C SER A 136 0.01 -3.40 11.63
N PHE A 137 1.14 -3.81 12.21
CA PHE A 137 1.60 -3.31 13.50
C PHE A 137 1.87 -1.80 13.48
N SER A 138 2.53 -1.30 12.42
CA SER A 138 2.76 0.14 12.24
C SER A 138 1.46 0.94 12.14
N LYS A 139 0.45 0.41 11.45
CA LYS A 139 -0.88 1.05 11.39
C LYS A 139 -1.55 1.09 12.77
N LEU A 140 -1.44 0.03 13.56
CA LEU A 140 -1.96 0.00 14.92
C LEU A 140 -1.23 1.04 15.80
N LEU A 141 0.08 1.17 15.64
CA LEU A 141 0.88 2.16 16.36
C LEU A 141 0.53 3.60 15.96
N ALA A 142 0.34 3.86 14.67
CA ALA A 142 -0.15 5.15 14.18
C ALA A 142 -1.56 5.46 14.72
N SER A 143 -2.43 4.45 14.82
CA SER A 143 -3.76 4.59 15.42
C SER A 143 -3.68 4.92 16.91
N MET A 144 -2.76 4.27 17.63
CA MET A 144 -2.51 4.52 19.04
C MET A 144 -1.99 5.94 19.28
N ALA A 145 -1.02 6.39 18.49
CA ALA A 145 -0.50 7.76 18.57
C ALA A 145 -1.60 8.81 18.35
N LEU A 146 -2.47 8.61 17.36
CA LEU A 146 -3.62 9.48 17.14
C LEU A 146 -4.62 9.43 18.29
N GLY A 147 -4.88 8.24 18.87
CA GLY A 147 -5.74 8.08 20.04
C GLY A 147 -5.25 8.87 21.26
N VAL A 148 -3.93 8.89 21.48
CA VAL A 148 -3.28 9.69 22.54
C VAL A 148 -3.44 11.19 22.26
N MET A 149 -3.18 11.64 21.02
CA MET A 149 -3.32 13.06 20.66
C MET A 149 -4.75 13.57 20.80
N LEU A 150 -5.75 12.71 20.58
CA LEU A 150 -7.16 13.03 20.71
C LEU A 150 -7.68 12.90 22.16
N ASN A 151 -6.81 12.75 23.16
CA ASN A 151 -7.17 12.57 24.58
C ASN A 151 -8.18 11.43 24.82
N THR A 152 -8.04 10.34 24.07
CA THR A 152 -8.89 9.16 24.28
C THR A 152 -8.54 8.52 25.63
N PRO A 153 -9.51 8.15 26.47
CA PRO A 153 -9.25 7.58 27.79
C PRO A 153 -8.35 6.34 27.70
N MET A 154 -7.13 6.49 28.25
CA MET A 154 -5.99 5.59 28.06
C MET A 154 -6.24 4.17 28.56
N VAL A 155 -7.19 4.02 29.50
CA VAL A 155 -7.65 2.73 30.06
C VAL A 155 -8.29 1.85 28.99
N PHE A 156 -9.10 2.40 28.08
CA PHE A 156 -9.69 1.64 26.97
C PHE A 156 -8.64 1.24 25.93
N LEU A 157 -7.61 2.06 25.78
CA LEU A 157 -6.53 1.83 24.84
C LEU A 157 -5.60 0.71 25.32
N ALA A 158 -5.24 0.69 26.60
CA ALA A 158 -4.40 -0.35 27.20
C ALA A 158 -5.09 -1.71 27.29
N MET A 159 -6.38 -1.77 27.66
CA MET A 159 -7.12 -3.04 27.78
C MET A 159 -7.32 -3.73 26.42
N GLY A 160 -7.55 -2.95 25.36
CA GLY A 160 -7.69 -3.46 24.00
C GLY A 160 -6.38 -3.73 23.27
N PHE A 161 -5.25 -3.19 23.76
CA PHE A 161 -3.98 -3.19 23.00
C PHE A 161 -3.41 -4.58 22.75
N GLY A 162 -3.38 -5.44 23.77
CA GLY A 162 -2.83 -6.79 23.62
C GLY A 162 -3.61 -7.61 22.58
N TYR A 163 -4.94 -7.60 22.71
CA TYR A 163 -5.84 -8.29 21.78
C TYR A 163 -5.80 -7.70 20.36
N ALA A 164 -5.81 -6.37 20.25
CA ALA A 164 -5.74 -5.68 18.96
C ALA A 164 -4.40 -5.92 18.25
N THR A 165 -3.29 -5.98 19.01
CA THR A 165 -1.95 -6.27 18.48
C THR A 165 -1.89 -7.67 17.90
N LEU A 166 -2.36 -8.68 18.64
CA LEU A 166 -2.39 -10.06 18.17
C LEU A 166 -3.21 -10.20 16.88
N LEU A 167 -4.41 -9.60 16.87
CA LEU A 167 -5.25 -9.65 15.68
C LEU A 167 -4.65 -8.91 14.49
N HIS A 168 -4.05 -7.73 14.69
CA HIS A 168 -3.39 -7.01 13.60
C HIS A 168 -2.19 -7.76 13.05
N VAL A 169 -1.42 -8.43 13.89
CA VAL A 169 -0.29 -9.26 13.46
C VAL A 169 -0.79 -10.47 12.66
N ILE A 170 -1.80 -11.19 13.17
CA ILE A 170 -2.35 -12.37 12.49
C ILE A 170 -3.02 -11.98 11.16
N PHE A 171 -3.90 -10.98 11.16
CA PHE A 171 -4.58 -10.51 9.96
C PHE A 171 -3.62 -9.85 8.96
N GLY A 172 -2.61 -9.14 9.45
CA GLY A 172 -1.54 -8.59 8.63
C GLY A 172 -0.71 -9.68 7.95
N ALA A 173 -0.35 -10.73 8.70
CA ALA A 173 0.38 -11.87 8.16
C ALA A 173 -0.43 -12.63 7.11
N ILE A 174 -1.73 -12.85 7.36
CA ILE A 174 -2.64 -13.48 6.40
C ILE A 174 -2.75 -12.61 5.13
N GLY A 175 -2.96 -11.30 5.27
CA GLY A 175 -3.04 -10.39 4.14
C GLY A 175 -1.78 -10.37 3.29
N GLY A 176 -0.61 -10.32 3.94
CA GLY A 176 0.69 -10.41 3.29
C GLY A 176 0.93 -11.76 2.60
N GLY A 177 0.55 -12.86 3.26
CA GLY A 177 0.62 -14.21 2.69
C GLY A 177 -0.23 -14.35 1.43
N ILE A 178 -1.50 -13.91 1.48
CA ILE A 178 -2.40 -13.89 0.31
C ILE A 178 -1.79 -13.06 -0.82
N ALA A 179 -1.24 -11.88 -0.51
CA ALA A 179 -0.59 -11.03 -1.50
C ALA A 179 0.56 -11.74 -2.22
N THR A 180 1.40 -12.49 -1.51
CA THR A 180 2.50 -13.24 -2.15
C THR A 180 2.01 -14.31 -3.12
N VAL A 181 0.93 -15.02 -2.77
CA VAL A 181 0.32 -16.01 -3.65
C VAL A 181 -0.20 -15.34 -4.92
N LEU A 182 -0.86 -14.18 -4.77
CA LEU A 182 -1.30 -13.37 -5.90
C LEU A 182 -0.10 -12.91 -6.74
N ILE A 183 0.97 -12.40 -6.14
CA ILE A 183 2.17 -11.96 -6.88
C ILE A 183 2.74 -13.12 -7.70
N LYS A 184 2.85 -14.33 -7.14
CA LYS A 184 3.31 -15.52 -7.87
C LYS A 184 2.43 -15.89 -9.06
N ARG A 185 1.12 -15.66 -8.96
CA ARG A 185 0.15 -15.99 -10.01
C ARG A 185 0.05 -14.90 -11.08
N LEU A 186 0.08 -13.64 -10.68
CA LEU A 186 -0.08 -12.50 -11.59
C LEU A 186 1.22 -12.11 -12.29
N LYS A 187 2.39 -12.20 -11.63
CA LYS A 187 3.66 -11.78 -12.21
C LYS A 187 3.99 -12.50 -13.53
N PRO A 188 3.82 -13.83 -13.68
CA PRO A 188 4.04 -14.50 -14.96
C PRO A 188 3.07 -14.04 -16.06
N ARG A 189 1.82 -13.71 -15.70
CA ARG A 189 0.78 -13.31 -16.66
C ARG A 189 0.92 -11.86 -17.13
N LEU A 190 1.47 -10.99 -16.29
CA LEU A 190 1.80 -9.62 -16.71
C LEU A 190 2.98 -9.57 -17.67
N VAL A 191 3.90 -10.53 -17.57
CA VAL A 191 5.08 -10.60 -18.44
C VAL A 191 4.78 -11.35 -19.74
N SER A 192 3.79 -12.25 -19.77
CA SER A 192 3.42 -13.01 -20.97
C SER A 192 2.58 -12.24 -21.99
N PHE A 193 2.32 -10.95 -21.77
CA PHE A 193 1.53 -10.08 -22.67
C PHE A 193 2.41 -9.11 -23.47
N TRP A 194 3.72 -9.34 -23.44
CA TRP A 194 4.76 -8.66 -24.22
C TRP A 194 5.70 -9.74 -24.78
#